data_AF-A0A017SYK0-F1
#
_entry.id   AF-A0A017SYK0-F1
#
_cell.length_a   1.000
_cell.length_b   1.000
_cell.length_c   1.000
_cell.angle_alpha   90.00
_cell.angle_beta   90.00
_cell.angle_gamma   90.00
#
_symmetry.space_group_name_H-M   'P 1'
#
loop_
_entity.id
_entity.type
_entity.pdbx_description
1 polymer ?
#
loop_
_entity_poly.entity_id
_entity_poly.type
_entity_poly.pdbx_seq_one_letter_code
_entity_poly.pdbx_strand_id
1 'polypeptide(L)'
;MANDMVQPFEGPYEINYEQLQGVLVSMARGAARGVRRQKKGWPKVEMELSAKLPLHAQTLHVSPTLHTDIHGLTGRIEEVRLLKEQVERLLEVLNDTEVHLEDRREALVGHVVESARRTAKRSDPGMVVAFEESIRYHGQVGRLAAKTRYANEEAAAEAAAEVEAAAEAEATG
;
A
#
# COMPACT_ATOMS: atom_id res chain seq x y z
N MET A 1 16.51 24.95 -6.47
CA MET A 1 15.04 24.95 -6.28
C MET A 1 14.75 23.80 -5.34
N ALA A 2 14.24 24.06 -4.15
CA ALA A 2 13.98 23.03 -3.16
C ALA A 2 12.91 22.09 -3.72
N ASN A 3 13.28 20.83 -3.92
CA ASN A 3 12.35 19.78 -4.32
C ASN A 3 11.55 19.44 -3.06
N ASP A 4 10.45 20.17 -2.83
CA ASP A 4 9.58 19.90 -1.69
C ASP A 4 8.85 18.59 -2.00
N MET A 5 9.46 17.47 -1.57
CA MET A 5 8.94 16.12 -1.82
C MET A 5 7.61 15.86 -1.12
N VAL A 6 7.17 16.79 -0.26
CA VAL A 6 5.92 16.71 0.49
C VAL A 6 5.04 17.87 0.05
N GLN A 7 3.83 17.56 -0.40
CA GLN A 7 2.82 18.57 -0.74
C GLN A 7 1.62 18.43 0.19
N PRO A 8 1.02 19.54 0.64
CA PRO A 8 -0.23 19.49 1.41
C PRO A 8 -1.32 18.76 0.63
N PHE A 9 -2.14 17.97 1.34
CA PHE A 9 -3.30 17.35 0.72
C PHE A 9 -4.37 18.41 0.42
N GLU A 10 -4.70 18.58 -0.85
CA GLU A 10 -5.72 19.53 -1.34
C GLU A 10 -7.08 18.84 -1.64
N GLY A 11 -7.20 17.54 -1.34
CA GLY A 11 -8.42 16.79 -1.59
C GLY A 11 -9.49 16.94 -0.50
N PRO A 12 -10.63 16.24 -0.64
CA PRO A 12 -11.70 16.28 0.34
C PRO A 12 -11.29 15.56 1.63
N TYR A 13 -11.53 16.22 2.78
CA TYR A 13 -11.31 15.66 4.12
C TYR A 13 -12.51 14.87 4.66
N GLU A 14 -13.65 14.94 3.96
CA GLU A 14 -14.88 14.25 4.31
C GLU A 14 -15.41 13.52 3.06
N ILE A 15 -15.78 12.25 3.25
CA ILE A 15 -16.43 11.44 2.21
C ILE A 15 -17.80 11.05 2.76
N ASN A 16 -18.86 11.56 2.13
CA ASN A 16 -20.25 11.25 2.50
C ASN A 16 -20.76 10.02 1.73
N TYR A 17 -21.39 9.08 2.45
CA TYR A 17 -21.99 7.84 1.92
C TYR A 17 -23.51 7.76 2.12
N GLU A 18 -24.16 8.82 2.59
CA GLU A 18 -25.60 8.88 2.85
C GLU A 18 -26.44 8.47 1.65
N GLN A 19 -26.00 8.79 0.43
CA GLN A 19 -26.63 8.38 -0.83
C GLN A 19 -26.69 6.85 -1.01
N LEU A 20 -25.86 6.09 -0.29
CA LEU A 20 -25.86 4.63 -0.29
C LEU A 20 -26.55 4.02 0.95
N GLN A 21 -27.29 4.82 1.72
CA GLN A 21 -28.04 4.33 2.87
C GLN A 21 -29.00 3.19 2.47
N GLY A 22 -28.93 2.08 3.20
CA GLY A 22 -29.72 0.87 2.90
C GLY A 22 -29.19 0.03 1.72
N VAL A 23 -28.12 0.47 1.03
CA VAL A 23 -27.45 -0.28 -0.04
C VAL A 23 -26.12 -0.88 0.43
N LEU A 24 -25.40 -0.21 1.33
CA LEU A 24 -24.14 -0.70 1.88
C LEU A 24 -24.33 -1.97 2.70
N VAL A 25 -23.50 -2.97 2.43
CA VAL A 25 -23.52 -4.27 3.11
C VAL A 25 -22.11 -4.69 3.51
N SER A 26 -22.00 -5.34 4.67
CA SER A 26 -20.77 -6.02 5.10
C SER A 26 -20.90 -7.51 4.82
N MET A 27 -19.93 -8.08 4.11
CA MET A 27 -19.87 -9.51 3.83
C MET A 27 -18.83 -10.18 4.73
N ALA A 28 -19.17 -11.33 5.31
CA ALA A 28 -18.20 -12.14 6.04
C ALA A 28 -17.02 -12.55 5.15
N ARG A 29 -15.86 -12.81 5.77
CA ARG A 29 -14.66 -13.23 5.04
C ARG A 29 -14.94 -14.49 4.22
N GLY A 30 -14.71 -14.41 2.91
CA GLY A 30 -14.95 -15.52 1.98
C GLY A 30 -16.38 -15.63 1.44
N ALA A 31 -17.35 -14.88 1.96
CA ALA A 31 -18.75 -14.92 1.50
C ALA A 31 -18.93 -14.38 0.06
N ALA A 32 -17.97 -13.60 -0.44
CA ALA A 32 -17.97 -13.13 -1.82
C ALA A 32 -17.57 -14.22 -2.84
N ARG A 33 -17.14 -15.41 -2.39
CA ARG A 33 -16.73 -16.51 -3.28
C ARG A 33 -17.93 -17.00 -4.08
N GLY A 34 -17.80 -17.00 -5.41
CA GLY A 34 -18.86 -17.45 -6.32
C GLY A 34 -19.89 -16.35 -6.68
N VAL A 35 -19.78 -15.15 -6.12
CA VAL A 35 -20.61 -14.01 -6.54
C VAL A 35 -20.29 -13.62 -7.98
N ARG A 36 -21.32 -13.40 -8.79
CA ARG A 36 -21.17 -12.99 -10.19
C ARG A 36 -20.79 -11.51 -10.24
N ARG A 37 -19.79 -11.19 -11.06
CA ARG A 37 -19.29 -9.82 -11.27
C ARG A 37 -19.56 -9.37 -12.70
N GLN A 38 -19.51 -8.06 -12.92
CA GLN A 38 -19.57 -7.48 -14.25
C GLN A 38 -18.48 -8.11 -15.15
N LYS A 39 -18.87 -8.46 -16.39
CA LYS A 39 -17.98 -9.04 -17.39
C LYS A 39 -17.55 -7.98 -18.41
N LYS A 40 -16.47 -8.25 -19.14
CA LYS A 40 -16.05 -7.44 -20.29
C LYS A 40 -17.19 -7.36 -21.32
N GLY A 41 -17.44 -6.17 -21.84
CA GLY A 41 -18.49 -5.92 -22.84
C GLY A 41 -19.84 -5.45 -22.27
N TRP A 42 -19.97 -5.29 -20.94
CA TRP A 42 -21.20 -4.81 -20.31
C TRP A 42 -21.83 -3.56 -20.96
N PRO A 43 -21.09 -2.48 -21.32
CA PRO A 43 -21.73 -1.29 -21.88
C PRO A 43 -22.52 -1.56 -23.17
N LYS A 44 -22.05 -2.50 -24.00
CA LYS A 44 -22.79 -2.91 -25.21
C LYS A 44 -24.06 -3.68 -24.86
N VAL A 45 -23.99 -4.53 -23.85
CA VAL A 45 -25.13 -5.31 -23.35
C VAL A 45 -26.17 -4.38 -22.72
N GLU A 46 -25.75 -3.41 -21.92
CA GLU A 46 -26.65 -2.43 -21.31
C GLU A 46 -27.39 -1.59 -22.37
N MET A 47 -26.66 -1.10 -23.38
CA MET A 47 -27.26 -0.39 -24.51
C MET A 47 -28.28 -1.27 -25.27
N GLU A 48 -27.93 -2.54 -25.51
CA GLU A 48 -28.84 -3.50 -26.14
C GLU A 48 -30.09 -3.74 -25.29
N LEU A 49 -29.93 -3.99 -23.99
CA LEU A 49 -31.04 -4.22 -23.06
C LEU A 49 -31.95 -2.99 -22.97
N SER A 50 -31.37 -1.79 -22.88
CA SER A 50 -32.13 -0.54 -22.84
C SER A 50 -32.99 -0.35 -24.10
N ALA A 51 -32.45 -0.66 -25.28
CA ALA A 51 -33.16 -0.50 -26.55
C ALA A 51 -34.19 -1.61 -26.83
N LYS A 52 -33.85 -2.88 -26.54
CA LYS A 52 -34.64 -4.03 -26.98
C LYS A 52 -35.59 -4.56 -25.92
N LEU A 53 -35.25 -4.48 -24.63
CA LEU A 53 -36.07 -5.07 -23.58
C LEU A 53 -37.47 -4.44 -23.51
N PRO A 54 -37.66 -3.11 -23.62
CA PRO A 54 -39.00 -2.52 -23.63
C PRO A 54 -39.89 -3.03 -24.79
N LEU A 55 -39.28 -3.35 -25.93
CA LEU A 55 -40.00 -3.82 -27.14
C LEU A 55 -40.35 -5.31 -27.07
N HIS A 56 -39.53 -6.12 -26.38
CA HIS A 56 -39.65 -7.58 -26.38
C HIS A 56 -39.99 -8.18 -25.02
N ALA A 57 -40.18 -7.38 -23.96
CA ALA A 57 -40.42 -7.86 -22.60
C ALA A 57 -41.60 -8.84 -22.50
N GLN A 58 -42.71 -8.53 -23.18
CA GLN A 58 -43.90 -9.39 -23.17
C GLN A 58 -43.63 -10.74 -23.84
N THR A 59 -42.93 -10.75 -24.98
CA THR A 59 -42.55 -11.97 -25.70
C THR A 59 -41.57 -12.84 -24.90
N LEU A 60 -40.69 -12.20 -24.14
CA LEU A 60 -39.75 -12.88 -23.24
C LEU A 60 -40.38 -13.30 -21.90
N HIS A 61 -41.65 -12.96 -21.67
CA HIS A 61 -42.35 -13.16 -20.40
C HIS A 61 -41.60 -12.60 -19.18
N VAL A 62 -40.95 -11.43 -19.35
CA VAL A 62 -40.24 -10.73 -18.27
C VAL A 62 -40.97 -9.45 -17.88
N SER A 63 -40.66 -8.93 -16.68
CA SER A 63 -41.21 -7.64 -16.23
C SER A 63 -40.76 -6.52 -17.17
N PRO A 64 -41.66 -5.61 -17.59
CA PRO A 64 -41.28 -4.42 -18.37
C PRO A 64 -40.38 -3.46 -17.57
N THR A 65 -40.42 -3.50 -16.23
CA THR A 65 -39.58 -2.66 -15.35
C THR A 65 -38.14 -3.15 -15.24
N LEU A 66 -37.85 -4.36 -15.71
CA LEU A 66 -36.54 -5.00 -15.49
C LEU A 66 -35.38 -4.18 -16.07
N HIS A 67 -35.58 -3.47 -17.18
CA HIS A 67 -34.55 -2.58 -17.72
C HIS A 67 -34.24 -1.42 -16.76
N THR A 68 -35.26 -0.84 -16.12
CA THR A 68 -35.12 0.23 -15.14
C THR A 68 -34.38 -0.28 -13.90
N ASP A 69 -34.71 -1.48 -13.44
CA ASP A 69 -34.05 -2.12 -12.29
C ASP A 69 -32.56 -2.37 -12.57
N ILE A 70 -32.24 -2.89 -13.76
CA ILE A 70 -30.85 -3.11 -14.19
C ILE A 70 -30.09 -1.78 -14.26
N HIS A 71 -30.67 -0.77 -14.90
CA HIS A 71 -30.06 0.54 -15.04
C HIS A 71 -29.81 1.20 -13.68
N GLY A 72 -30.78 1.12 -12.76
CA GLY A 72 -30.62 1.63 -11.39
C GLY A 72 -29.51 0.91 -10.62
N LEU A 73 -29.36 -0.41 -10.79
CA LEU A 73 -28.25 -1.16 -10.22
C LEU A 73 -26.91 -0.77 -10.85
N THR A 74 -26.83 -0.54 -12.17
CA THR A 74 -25.61 -0.04 -12.82
C THR A 74 -25.20 1.29 -12.20
N GLY A 75 -26.11 2.26 -12.09
CA GLY A 75 -25.82 3.57 -11.52
C GLY A 75 -25.29 3.49 -10.09
N ARG A 76 -25.95 2.70 -9.23
CA ARG A 76 -25.47 2.47 -7.85
C ARG A 76 -24.09 1.82 -7.79
N ILE A 77 -23.78 0.89 -8.71
CA ILE A 77 -22.45 0.27 -8.79
C ILE A 77 -21.40 1.31 -9.17
N GLU A 78 -21.71 2.23 -10.08
CA GLU A 78 -20.82 3.31 -10.50
C GLU A 78 -20.58 4.31 -9.35
N GLU A 79 -21.61 4.70 -8.62
CA GLU A 79 -21.49 5.52 -7.41
C GLU A 79 -20.57 4.87 -6.37
N VAL A 80 -20.76 3.57 -6.09
CA VAL A 80 -19.88 2.81 -5.18
C VAL A 80 -18.45 2.82 -5.69
N ARG A 81 -18.22 2.66 -7.00
CA ARG A 81 -16.85 2.66 -7.57
C ARG A 81 -16.16 4.01 -7.43
N LEU A 82 -16.88 5.11 -7.66
CA LEU A 82 -16.36 6.45 -7.50
C LEU A 82 -15.94 6.71 -6.04
N LEU A 83 -16.79 6.35 -5.09
CA LEU A 83 -16.46 6.49 -3.67
C LEU A 83 -15.28 5.60 -3.26
N LYS A 84 -15.19 4.38 -3.81
CA LYS A 84 -14.01 3.51 -3.57
C LYS A 84 -12.72 4.18 -4.01
N GLU A 85 -12.70 4.83 -5.18
CA GLU A 85 -11.52 5.53 -5.68
C GLU A 85 -11.10 6.69 -4.76
N GLN A 86 -12.08 7.46 -4.26
CA GLN A 86 -11.83 8.53 -3.29
C GLN A 86 -11.24 8.00 -1.97
N VAL A 87 -11.76 6.87 -1.47
CA VAL A 87 -11.23 6.21 -0.26
C VAL A 87 -9.82 5.69 -0.48
N GLU A 88 -9.57 5.05 -1.62
CA GLU A 88 -8.24 4.53 -1.98
C GLU A 88 -7.22 5.66 -2.04
N ARG A 89 -7.58 6.81 -2.61
CA ARG A 89 -6.73 8.00 -2.63
C ARG A 89 -6.47 8.57 -1.24
N LEU A 90 -7.50 8.65 -0.38
CA LEU A 90 -7.32 9.14 0.98
C LEU A 90 -6.45 8.18 1.80
N LEU A 91 -6.61 6.88 1.62
CA LEU A 91 -5.79 5.85 2.26
C LEU A 91 -4.32 5.97 1.82
N GLU A 92 -4.05 6.20 0.54
CA GLU A 92 -2.70 6.47 0.02
C GLU A 92 -2.07 7.67 0.75
N VAL A 93 -2.79 8.79 0.84
CA VAL A 93 -2.33 10.00 1.52
C VAL A 93 -2.07 9.76 3.01
N LEU A 94 -2.91 8.97 3.68
CA LEU A 94 -2.72 8.62 5.08
C LEU A 94 -1.47 7.75 5.28
N ASN A 95 -1.22 6.79 4.39
CA ASN A 95 0.00 5.97 4.43
C ASN A 95 1.26 6.84 4.19
N ASP A 96 1.23 7.74 3.21
CA ASP A 96 2.34 8.66 2.94
C ASP A 96 2.58 9.59 4.13
N THR A 97 1.50 10.08 4.75
CA THR A 97 1.56 10.92 5.96
C THR A 97 2.14 10.15 7.14
N GLU A 98 1.73 8.88 7.34
CA GLU A 98 2.30 8.01 8.36
C GLU A 98 3.81 7.90 8.17
N VAL A 99 4.28 7.50 6.98
CA VAL A 99 5.71 7.37 6.67
C VAL A 99 6.46 8.69 6.90
N HIS A 100 5.88 9.83 6.49
CA HIS A 100 6.48 11.14 6.71
C HIS A 100 6.62 11.48 8.20
N LEU A 101 5.57 11.23 8.99
CA LEU A 101 5.59 11.45 10.44
C LEU A 101 6.57 10.50 11.15
N GLU A 102 6.67 9.26 10.69
CA GLU A 102 7.65 8.29 11.19
C GLU A 102 9.08 8.73 10.90
N ASP A 103 9.40 9.13 9.66
CA ASP A 103 10.72 9.67 9.31
C ASP A 103 11.08 10.87 10.19
N ARG A 104 10.12 11.78 10.39
CA ARG A 104 10.31 12.93 11.27
C ARG A 104 10.56 12.52 12.72
N ARG A 105 9.82 11.54 13.24
CA ARG A 105 10.01 10.97 14.58
C ARG A 105 11.41 10.36 14.70
N GLU A 106 11.83 9.55 13.73
CA GLU A 106 13.15 8.91 13.72
C GLU A 106 14.30 9.92 13.68
N ALA A 107 14.18 10.99 12.88
CA ALA A 107 15.16 12.08 12.87
C ALA A 107 15.31 12.75 14.25
N LEU A 108 14.19 12.98 14.96
CA LEU A 108 14.22 13.54 16.31
C LEU A 108 14.86 12.58 17.33
N VAL A 109 14.55 11.28 17.25
CA VAL A 109 15.23 10.24 18.06
C VAL A 109 16.73 10.24 17.77
N GLY A 110 17.11 10.37 16.49
CA GLY A 110 18.48 10.57 16.03
C GLY A 110 19.21 11.67 16.79
N HIS A 111 18.62 12.87 16.79
CA HIS A 111 19.18 14.04 17.47
C HIS A 111 19.35 13.82 18.98
N VAL A 112 18.41 13.15 19.65
CA VAL A 112 18.51 12.83 21.09
C VAL A 112 19.67 11.87 21.34
N VAL A 113 19.77 10.78 20.55
CA VAL A 113 20.85 9.78 20.68
C VAL A 113 22.22 10.39 20.44
N GLU A 114 22.38 11.22 19.40
CA GLU A 114 23.63 11.92 19.14
C GLU A 114 24.02 12.85 20.29
N SER A 115 23.04 13.56 20.85
CA SER A 115 23.25 14.47 21.98
C SER A 115 23.66 13.69 23.23
N ALA A 116 22.98 12.59 23.54
CA ALA A 116 23.33 11.71 24.67
C ALA A 116 24.76 11.16 24.54
N ARG A 117 25.14 10.67 23.35
CA ARG A 117 26.51 10.19 23.08
C ARG A 117 27.55 11.30 23.21
N ARG A 118 27.25 12.50 22.72
CA ARG A 118 28.14 13.67 22.80
C ARG A 118 28.37 14.08 24.25
N THR A 119 27.30 14.15 25.05
CA THR A 119 27.36 14.48 26.48
C THR A 119 28.11 13.40 27.27
N ALA A 120 27.85 12.12 26.97
CA ALA A 120 28.58 11.00 27.56
C ALA A 120 30.08 11.08 27.35
N LYS A 121 30.50 11.47 26.14
CA LYS A 121 31.92 11.60 25.80
C LYS A 121 32.59 12.81 26.47
N ARG A 122 31.84 13.89 26.74
CA ARG A 122 32.39 15.18 27.17
C ARG A 122 32.28 15.44 28.67
N SER A 123 31.20 15.04 29.31
CA SER A 123 30.88 15.50 30.67
C SER A 123 30.26 14.45 31.58
N ASP A 124 29.36 13.60 31.10
CA ASP A 124 28.65 12.63 31.96
C ASP A 124 28.44 11.27 31.27
N PRO A 125 29.34 10.30 31.51
CA PRO A 125 29.22 8.94 30.98
C PRO A 125 27.89 8.24 31.31
N GLY A 126 27.20 8.63 32.39
CA GLY A 126 25.90 8.08 32.79
C GLY A 126 24.79 8.27 31.75
N MET A 127 24.96 9.23 30.82
CA MET A 127 24.00 9.47 29.73
C MET A 127 23.85 8.29 28.77
N VAL A 128 24.85 7.40 28.65
CA VAL A 128 24.70 6.18 27.84
C VAL A 128 23.70 5.21 28.48
N VAL A 129 23.76 5.07 29.81
CA VAL A 129 22.86 4.18 30.56
C VAL A 129 21.46 4.77 30.59
N ALA A 130 21.33 6.09 30.79
CA ALA A 130 20.04 6.76 30.83
C ALA A 130 19.24 6.66 29.51
N PHE A 131 19.93 6.57 28.36
CA PHE A 131 19.32 6.48 27.02
C PHE A 131 19.61 5.15 26.31
N GLU A 132 19.90 4.08 27.06
CA GLU A 132 20.37 2.82 26.50
C GLU A 132 19.41 2.25 25.43
N GLU A 133 18.11 2.25 25.71
CA GLU A 133 17.10 1.73 24.78
C GLU A 133 17.03 2.55 23.49
N SER A 134 17.06 3.88 23.57
CA SER A 134 17.03 4.74 22.39
C SER A 134 18.30 4.57 21.54
N ILE A 135 19.47 4.45 22.18
CA ILE A 135 20.74 4.19 21.52
C ILE A 135 20.70 2.83 20.82
N ARG A 136 20.15 1.81 21.48
CA ARG A 136 20.00 0.46 20.94
C ARG A 136 19.05 0.46 19.74
N TYR A 137 17.87 1.06 19.89
CA TYR A 137 16.85 1.18 18.85
C TYR A 137 17.41 1.86 17.59
N HIS A 138 17.97 3.06 17.72
CA HIS A 138 18.59 3.78 16.61
C HIS A 138 19.72 2.96 15.94
N GLY A 139 20.48 2.19 16.73
CA GLY A 139 21.57 1.36 16.22
C GLY A 139 21.14 0.10 15.46
N GLN A 140 19.85 -0.20 15.31
CA GLN A 140 19.37 -1.43 14.65
C GLN A 140 19.76 -1.49 13.16
N VAL A 141 19.53 -0.41 12.41
CA VAL A 141 19.84 -0.35 10.96
C VAL A 141 21.34 -0.49 10.72
N GLY A 142 22.18 0.20 11.50
CA GLY A 142 23.64 0.08 11.40
C GLY A 142 24.14 -1.34 11.66
N ARG A 143 23.51 -2.06 12.60
CA ARG A 143 23.84 -3.46 12.90
C ARG A 143 23.44 -4.40 11.76
N LEU A 144 22.27 -4.20 11.18
CA LEU A 144 21.83 -4.97 10.00
C LEU A 144 22.76 -4.73 8.81
N ALA A 145 23.08 -3.46 8.51
CA ALA A 145 23.99 -3.13 7.42
C ALA A 145 25.39 -3.73 7.60
N ALA A 146 25.92 -3.73 8.83
CA ALA A 146 27.19 -4.39 9.13
C ALA A 146 27.12 -5.91 8.90
N LYS A 147 26.02 -6.56 9.33
CA LYS A 147 25.79 -7.98 9.10
C LYS A 147 25.70 -8.32 7.60
N THR A 148 24.99 -7.50 6.82
CA THR A 148 24.88 -7.67 5.37
C THR A 148 26.23 -7.48 4.67
N ARG A 149 27.02 -6.47 5.07
CA ARG A 149 28.38 -6.29 4.52
C ARG A 149 29.26 -7.51 4.76
N TYR A 150 29.27 -8.01 6.00
CA TYR A 150 30.03 -9.21 6.36
C TYR A 150 29.60 -10.43 5.52
N ALA A 151 28.30 -10.67 5.38
CA ALA A 151 27.79 -11.78 4.57
C ALA A 151 28.15 -11.64 3.08
N ASN A 152 28.15 -10.41 2.54
CA ASN A 152 28.54 -10.16 1.15
C ASN A 152 30.05 -10.35 0.94
N GLU A 153 30.88 -9.99 1.92
CA GLU A 153 32.33 -10.21 1.89
C GLU A 153 32.66 -11.71 1.93
N GLU A 154 31.99 -12.50 2.77
CA GLU A 154 32.13 -13.97 2.80
C GLU A 154 31.69 -14.60 1.47
N ALA A 155 30.51 -14.25 0.96
CA ALA A 155 30.00 -14.80 -0.31
C ALA A 155 30.90 -14.43 -1.50
N ALA A 156 31.50 -13.24 -1.50
CA ALA A 156 32.46 -12.84 -2.53
C ALA A 156 33.79 -13.62 -2.44
N ALA A 157 34.26 -13.91 -1.22
CA ALA A 157 35.45 -14.72 -1.01
C ALA A 157 35.24 -16.18 -1.43
N GLU A 158 34.07 -16.77 -1.13
CA GLU A 158 33.70 -18.11 -1.58
C GLU A 158 33.58 -18.18 -3.11
N ALA A 159 32.91 -17.22 -3.74
CA ALA A 159 32.82 -17.15 -5.19
C ALA A 159 34.19 -16.98 -5.88
N ALA A 160 35.10 -16.20 -5.29
CA ALA A 160 36.46 -16.06 -5.80
C ALA A 160 37.24 -17.38 -5.70
N ALA A 161 37.11 -18.10 -4.59
CA ALA A 161 37.75 -19.41 -4.40
C ALA A 161 37.19 -20.48 -5.36
N GLU A 162 35.89 -20.46 -5.66
CA GLU A 162 35.28 -21.37 -6.64
C GLU A 162 35.76 -21.08 -8.07
N VAL A 163 35.92 -19.81 -8.43
CA VAL A 163 36.47 -19.41 -9.75
C VAL A 163 37.94 -19.79 -9.89
N GLU A 164 38.73 -19.62 -8.82
CA GLU A 164 40.14 -19.99 -8.80
C GLU A 164 40.33 -21.53 -8.86
N ALA A 165 39.51 -22.28 -8.12
CA ALA A 165 39.49 -23.74 -8.17
C ALA A 165 39.03 -24.28 -9.54
N ALA A 166 38.06 -23.62 -10.18
CA ALA A 166 37.62 -23.99 -11.54
C ALA A 166 38.71 -23.72 -12.59
N ALA A 167 39.44 -22.61 -12.47
CA ALA A 167 40.54 -22.26 -13.37
C ALA A 167 41.76 -23.22 -13.21
N GLU A 168 42.07 -23.66 -11.99
CA GLU A 168 43.14 -24.66 -11.76
C GLU A 168 42.77 -26.06 -12.28
N ALA A 169 41.48 -26.43 -12.21
CA ALA A 169 40.98 -27.68 -12.75
C ALA A 169 41.00 -27.72 -14.29
N GLU A 170 40.78 -26.59 -14.96
CA GLU A 170 40.88 -26.48 -16.43
C GLU A 170 42.33 -26.45 -16.94
N ALA A 171 43.28 -25.97 -16.13
CA ALA A 171 44.70 -25.89 -16.50
C ALA A 171 45.47 -27.22 -16.35
N THR A 172 44.88 -28.22 -15.70
CA THR A 172 45.50 -29.53 -15.44
C THR A 172 44.91 -30.70 -16.23
N GLY A 173 43.92 -30.45 -17.09
CA GLY A 173 43.32 -31.41 -18.03
C GLY A 173 43.87 -31.29 -19.45
#